data_AF-R2QFQ5-F1
#
_entry.id   AF-R2QFQ5-F1
#
_cell.length_a   1.000
_cell.length_b   1.000
_cell.length_c   1.000
_cell.angle_alpha   90.00
_cell.angle_beta   90.00
_cell.angle_gamma   90.00
#
_symmetry.space_group_name_H-M   'P 1'
#
loop_
_entity.id
_entity.type
_entity.pdbx_description
1 polymer ?
#
loop_
_entity_poly.entity_id
_entity_poly.type
_entity_poly.pdbx_seq_one_letter_code
_entity_poly.pdbx_strand_id
1 'polypeptide(L)'
;MLFTRLKEKENQFKNQLAIAPKKRYFFMYVLGLMLYGMGSYLFLNELLISMFNASRKANLFYILGVLTISVGLGLLLFLFYQFYKRVSFKDKTRIALRNYVLLILISGVVLGLIGEGIYRSTSMSYEWVKSFIWVVTTYIQGVFRFVFIYYCLTLLLEEPFNWKNPSLKKMLLGVFLLLSISIGISLTFPTMGSLAMFVADLVIAIGVVYKELIRS
;
A
#
# COMPACT_ATOMS: atom_id res chain seq x y z
N MET A 1 45.21 13.09 -18.70
CA MET A 1 43.81 12.99 -19.19
C MET A 1 43.27 11.55 -19.28
N LEU A 2 44.09 10.51 -19.43
CA LEU A 2 43.58 9.12 -19.47
C LEU A 2 43.13 8.58 -18.10
N PHE A 3 43.84 8.93 -17.02
CA PHE A 3 43.51 8.51 -15.66
C PHE A 3 42.19 9.08 -15.13
N THR A 4 41.80 10.28 -15.54
CA THR A 4 40.51 10.89 -15.17
C THR A 4 39.33 10.18 -15.84
N ARG A 5 39.47 9.75 -17.11
CA ARG A 5 38.42 8.99 -17.83
C ARG A 5 38.19 7.58 -17.29
N LEU A 6 39.23 6.92 -16.79
CA LEU A 6 39.10 5.59 -16.16
C LEU A 6 38.38 5.69 -14.80
N LYS A 7 38.70 6.72 -14.01
CA LYS A 7 38.03 6.99 -12.72
C LYS A 7 36.57 7.39 -12.90
N GLU A 8 36.23 8.13 -13.96
CA GLU A 8 34.84 8.42 -14.35
C GLU A 8 34.07 7.17 -14.78
N LYS A 9 34.67 6.30 -15.61
CA LYS A 9 34.04 5.03 -16.02
C LYS A 9 33.83 4.09 -14.84
N GLU A 10 34.78 4.00 -13.91
CA GLU A 10 34.66 3.17 -12.71
C GLU A 10 33.59 3.71 -11.75
N ASN A 11 33.49 5.03 -11.58
CA ASN A 11 32.41 5.66 -10.83
C ASN A 11 31.04 5.50 -11.50
N GLN A 12 30.96 5.59 -12.83
CA GLN A 12 29.73 5.30 -13.57
C GLN A 12 29.32 3.83 -13.44
N PHE A 13 30.27 2.89 -13.48
CA PHE A 13 30.00 1.47 -13.31
C PHE A 13 29.57 1.13 -11.88
N LYS A 14 30.23 1.69 -10.86
CA LYS A 14 29.81 1.58 -9.44
C LYS A 14 28.44 2.20 -9.19
N ASN A 15 28.15 3.36 -9.79
CA ASN A 15 26.82 3.97 -9.71
C ASN A 15 25.76 3.12 -10.43
N GLN A 16 26.05 2.56 -11.60
CA GLN A 16 25.14 1.64 -12.29
C GLN A 16 24.92 0.34 -11.49
N LEU A 17 25.97 -0.23 -10.90
CA LEU A 17 25.88 -1.40 -10.02
C LEU A 17 25.14 -1.12 -8.71
N ALA A 18 25.15 0.13 -8.21
CA ALA A 18 24.37 0.57 -7.06
C ALA A 18 22.90 0.86 -7.41
N ILE A 19 22.62 1.24 -8.66
CA ILE A 19 21.27 1.49 -9.19
C ILE A 19 20.55 0.18 -9.57
N ALA A 20 21.26 -0.82 -10.11
CA ALA A 20 20.73 -2.13 -10.47
C ALA A 20 19.98 -2.86 -9.32
N PRO A 21 20.51 -2.94 -8.07
CA PRO A 21 19.79 -3.56 -6.96
C PRO A 21 18.58 -2.72 -6.54
N LYS A 22 18.65 -1.39 -6.56
CA LYS A 22 17.50 -0.50 -6.26
C LYS A 22 16.33 -0.76 -7.22
N LYS A 23 16.62 -0.90 -8.53
CA LYS A 23 15.61 -1.26 -9.55
C LYS A 23 15.02 -2.66 -9.31
N ARG A 24 15.84 -3.63 -8.90
CA ARG A 24 15.38 -5.01 -8.59
C ARG A 24 14.45 -5.04 -7.37
N TYR A 25 14.78 -4.35 -6.29
CA TYR A 25 13.91 -4.26 -5.10
C TYR A 25 12.60 -3.53 -5.41
N PHE A 26 12.66 -2.47 -6.22
CA PHE A 26 11.46 -1.77 -6.70
C PHE A 26 10.57 -2.68 -7.56
N PHE A 27 11.16 -3.44 -8.49
CA PHE A 27 10.40 -4.40 -9.30
C PHE A 27 9.76 -5.50 -8.44
N MET A 28 10.51 -6.08 -7.49
CA MET A 28 9.98 -7.07 -6.55
C MET A 28 8.82 -6.49 -5.72
N TYR A 29 8.88 -5.21 -5.36
CA TYR A 29 7.83 -4.54 -4.61
C TYR A 29 6.56 -4.35 -5.43
N VAL A 30 6.70 -3.85 -6.66
CA VAL A 30 5.57 -3.71 -7.61
C VAL A 30 4.95 -5.07 -7.89
N LEU A 31 5.78 -6.09 -8.16
CA LEU A 31 5.32 -7.45 -8.39
C LEU A 31 4.61 -8.04 -7.17
N GLY A 32 5.16 -7.86 -5.97
CA GLY A 32 4.54 -8.31 -4.72
C GLY A 32 3.17 -7.67 -4.48
N LEU A 33 3.06 -6.35 -4.69
CA LEU A 33 1.78 -5.66 -4.63
C LEU A 33 0.80 -6.15 -5.70
N MET A 34 1.23 -6.32 -6.95
CA MET A 34 0.39 -6.85 -8.03
C MET A 34 -0.15 -8.24 -7.72
N LEU A 35 0.70 -9.16 -7.27
CA LEU A 35 0.29 -10.51 -6.89
C LEU A 35 -0.70 -10.48 -5.71
N TYR A 36 -0.42 -9.66 -4.69
CA TYR A 36 -1.33 -9.49 -3.57
C TYR A 36 -2.70 -8.93 -4.00
N GLY A 37 -2.71 -7.89 -4.82
CA GLY A 37 -3.94 -7.24 -5.31
C GLY A 37 -4.76 -8.14 -6.24
N MET A 38 -4.12 -8.77 -7.22
CA MET A 38 -4.76 -9.71 -8.15
C MET A 38 -5.30 -10.92 -7.40
N GLY A 39 -4.53 -11.48 -6.47
CA GLY A 39 -4.98 -12.61 -5.64
C GLY A 39 -6.18 -12.22 -4.77
N SER A 40 -6.15 -11.04 -4.15
CA SER A 40 -7.27 -10.52 -3.35
C SER A 40 -8.53 -10.31 -4.20
N TYR A 41 -8.38 -9.82 -5.43
CA TYR A 41 -9.50 -9.68 -6.37
C TYR A 41 -10.10 -11.02 -6.77
N LEU A 42 -9.26 -12.02 -7.07
CA LEU A 42 -9.71 -13.38 -7.40
C LEU A 42 -10.39 -14.07 -6.21
N PHE A 43 -9.97 -13.75 -4.98
CA PHE A 43 -10.47 -14.36 -3.75
C PHE A 43 -11.74 -13.70 -3.19
N LEU A 44 -11.88 -12.37 -3.31
CA LEU A 44 -12.95 -11.59 -2.65
C LEU A 44 -14.07 -11.15 -3.60
N ASN A 45 -13.89 -11.25 -4.92
CA ASN A 45 -14.92 -10.79 -5.85
C ASN A 45 -16.04 -11.83 -5.99
N GLU A 46 -17.12 -11.60 -5.24
CA GLU A 46 -18.33 -12.42 -5.22
C GLU A 46 -18.98 -12.57 -6.60
N LEU A 47 -18.86 -11.60 -7.52
CA LEU A 47 -19.37 -11.71 -8.88
C LEU A 47 -18.58 -12.74 -9.71
N LEU A 48 -17.25 -12.74 -9.60
CA LEU A 48 -16.41 -13.76 -10.25
C LEU A 48 -16.67 -15.15 -9.67
N ILE A 49 -16.80 -15.24 -8.34
CA ILE A 49 -17.05 -16.49 -7.64
C ILE A 49 -18.44 -17.04 -7.99
N SER A 50 -19.49 -16.20 -8.04
CA SER A 50 -20.86 -16.60 -8.40
C SER A 50 -21.00 -16.99 -9.86
N MET A 51 -20.36 -16.28 -10.79
CA MET A 51 -20.34 -16.67 -12.22
C MET A 51 -19.69 -18.04 -12.46
N PHE A 52 -18.70 -18.41 -11.64
CA PHE A 52 -17.97 -19.67 -11.80
C PHE A 52 -18.42 -20.79 -10.86
N ASN A 53 -19.15 -20.51 -9.77
CA ASN A 53 -19.70 -21.49 -8.82
C ASN A 53 -20.69 -22.47 -9.44
N ALA A 54 -21.25 -22.15 -10.62
CA ALA A 54 -21.99 -23.10 -11.44
C ALA A 54 -21.12 -24.26 -11.99
N SER A 55 -19.79 -24.20 -11.82
CA SER A 55 -18.84 -25.17 -12.34
C SER A 55 -17.76 -25.55 -11.33
N ARG A 56 -17.27 -26.80 -11.40
CA ARG A 56 -16.18 -27.37 -10.58
C ARG A 56 -14.86 -26.54 -10.60
N LYS A 57 -14.79 -25.51 -11.45
CA LYS A 57 -13.67 -24.57 -11.63
C LYS A 57 -13.59 -23.46 -10.57
N ALA A 58 -14.67 -23.19 -9.83
CA ALA A 58 -14.64 -22.16 -8.77
C ALA A 58 -13.58 -22.45 -7.69
N ASN A 59 -13.37 -23.73 -7.36
CA ASN A 59 -12.37 -24.14 -6.38
C ASN A 59 -10.92 -23.87 -6.86
N LEU A 60 -10.66 -23.92 -8.18
CA LEU A 60 -9.35 -23.60 -8.74
C LEU A 60 -9.02 -22.11 -8.65
N PHE A 61 -10.01 -21.23 -8.90
CA PHE A 61 -9.82 -19.79 -8.76
C PHE A 61 -9.55 -19.37 -7.31
N TYR A 62 -10.23 -20.02 -6.37
CA TYR A 62 -9.98 -19.81 -4.94
C TYR A 62 -8.55 -20.19 -4.56
N ILE A 63 -8.10 -21.40 -4.93
CA ILE A 63 -6.72 -21.87 -4.68
C ILE A 63 -5.69 -20.95 -5.35
N LEU A 64 -5.93 -20.56 -6.60
CA LEU A 64 -5.05 -19.64 -7.32
C LEU A 64 -4.99 -18.28 -6.62
N GLY A 65 -6.13 -17.74 -6.18
CA GLY A 65 -6.21 -16.49 -5.42
C GLY A 65 -5.37 -16.55 -4.14
N VAL A 66 -5.57 -17.59 -3.32
CA VAL A 66 -4.81 -17.81 -2.08
C VAL A 66 -3.31 -17.94 -2.34
N LEU A 67 -2.91 -18.71 -3.35
CA LEU A 67 -1.50 -18.86 -3.71
C LEU A 67 -0.89 -17.51 -4.13
N THR A 68 -1.61 -16.75 -4.96
CA THR A 68 -1.13 -15.46 -5.46
C THR A 68 -1.01 -14.44 -4.33
N ILE A 69 -1.98 -14.41 -3.39
CA ILE A 69 -1.89 -13.61 -2.14
C ILE A 69 -0.67 -14.03 -1.33
N SER A 70 -0.48 -15.33 -1.11
CA SER A 70 0.60 -15.87 -0.28
C SER A 70 1.98 -15.50 -0.84
N VAL A 71 2.16 -15.62 -2.16
CA VAL A 71 3.41 -15.22 -2.84
C VAL A 71 3.60 -13.71 -2.76
N GLY A 72 2.55 -12.92 -3.02
CA GLY A 72 2.61 -11.45 -2.91
C GLY A 72 2.99 -10.99 -1.50
N LEU A 73 2.35 -11.56 -0.47
CA LEU A 73 2.65 -11.28 0.93
C LEU A 73 4.08 -11.69 1.29
N GLY A 74 4.52 -12.88 0.85
CA GLY A 74 5.89 -13.35 1.06
C GLY A 74 6.95 -12.41 0.47
N LEU A 75 6.72 -11.90 -0.74
CA LEU A 75 7.60 -10.90 -1.35
C LEU A 75 7.62 -9.58 -0.55
N LEU A 76 6.46 -9.10 -0.11
CA LEU A 76 6.37 -7.88 0.70
C LEU A 76 7.07 -8.03 2.05
N LEU A 77 6.90 -9.17 2.71
CA LEU A 77 7.59 -9.51 3.96
C LEU A 77 9.10 -9.61 3.77
N PHE A 78 9.56 -10.25 2.68
CA PHE A 78 10.98 -10.32 2.35
C PHE A 78 11.59 -8.93 2.15
N LEU A 79 10.88 -8.04 1.44
CA LEU A 79 11.31 -6.66 1.21
C LEU A 79 11.35 -5.87 2.52
N PHE A 80 10.33 -6.00 3.36
CA PHE A 80 10.31 -5.36 4.67
C PHE A 80 11.43 -5.88 5.57
N TYR A 81 11.75 -7.18 5.52
CA TYR A 81 12.88 -7.76 6.24
C TYR A 81 14.22 -7.20 5.75
N GLN A 82 14.40 -7.07 4.44
CA GLN A 82 15.60 -6.44 3.86
C GLN A 82 15.72 -4.97 4.25
N PHE A 83 14.60 -4.24 4.30
CA PHE A 83 14.54 -2.88 4.82
C PHE A 83 14.94 -2.84 6.30
N TYR A 84 14.35 -3.68 7.14
CA TYR A 84 14.62 -3.76 8.57
C TYR A 84 16.09 -4.09 8.88
N LYS A 85 16.72 -4.92 8.03
CA LYS A 85 18.16 -5.23 8.15
C LYS A 85 19.05 -4.00 7.90
N ARG A 86 18.61 -3.06 7.05
CA ARG A 86 19.39 -1.89 6.62
C ARG A 86 19.18 -0.65 7.47
N VAL A 87 18.05 -0.53 8.14
CA VAL A 87 17.76 0.64 8.98
C VAL A 87 18.61 0.62 10.24
N SER A 88 19.30 1.74 10.51
CA SER A 88 20.10 1.97 11.71
C SER A 88 19.24 1.97 12.99
N PHE A 89 18.03 2.56 12.94
CA PHE A 89 17.13 2.72 14.07
C PHE A 89 16.05 1.63 14.20
N LYS A 90 16.45 0.38 14.48
CA LYS A 90 15.55 -0.78 14.53
C LYS A 90 14.40 -0.65 15.55
N ASP A 91 14.67 -0.11 16.73
CA ASP A 91 13.64 0.06 17.77
C ASP A 91 12.54 1.03 17.35
N LYS A 92 12.91 2.14 16.70
CA LYS A 92 11.94 3.12 16.16
C LYS A 92 11.05 2.49 15.10
N THR A 93 11.63 1.70 14.19
CA THR A 93 10.87 0.95 13.17
C THR A 93 9.90 -0.05 13.80
N ARG A 94 10.33 -0.79 14.83
CA ARG A 94 9.47 -1.76 15.54
C ARG A 94 8.31 -1.07 16.25
N ILE A 95 8.56 0.04 16.93
CA ILE A 95 7.53 0.85 17.60
C ILE A 95 6.55 1.41 16.56
N ALA A 96 7.05 1.94 15.44
CA ALA A 96 6.21 2.46 14.37
C ALA A 96 5.30 1.39 13.76
N LEU A 97 5.83 0.18 13.49
CA LEU A 97 5.04 -0.93 12.99
C LEU A 97 3.96 -1.36 14.00
N ARG A 98 4.32 -1.49 15.28
CA ARG A 98 3.37 -1.82 16.35
C ARG A 98 2.25 -0.78 16.41
N ASN A 99 2.60 0.50 16.42
CA ASN A 99 1.63 1.58 16.51
C ASN A 99 0.73 1.62 15.28
N TYR A 100 1.27 1.42 14.08
CA TYR A 100 0.50 1.33 12.84
C TYR A 100 -0.55 0.22 12.90
N VAL A 101 -0.16 -1.01 13.29
CA VAL A 101 -1.09 -2.14 13.41
C VAL A 101 -2.15 -1.86 14.47
N LEU A 102 -1.78 -1.34 15.64
CA LEU A 102 -2.72 -0.99 16.70
C LEU A 102 -3.72 0.08 16.24
N LEU A 103 -3.27 1.12 15.56
CA LEU A 103 -4.13 2.20 15.05
C LEU A 103 -5.14 1.69 14.02
N ILE A 104 -4.73 0.79 13.13
CA ILE A 104 -5.66 0.15 12.19
C ILE A 104 -6.70 -0.70 12.91
N LEU A 105 -6.28 -1.51 13.89
CA LEU A 105 -7.21 -2.36 14.63
C LEU A 105 -8.20 -1.54 15.44
N ILE A 106 -7.71 -0.54 16.19
CA ILE A 106 -8.54 0.34 17.00
C ILE A 106 -9.51 1.14 16.11
N SER A 107 -9.02 1.72 15.01
CA SER A 107 -9.90 2.45 14.09
C SER A 107 -10.98 1.55 13.47
N GLY A 108 -10.65 0.31 13.11
CA GLY A 108 -11.62 -0.66 12.61
C GLY A 108 -12.71 -0.99 13.64
N VAL A 109 -12.32 -1.26 14.89
CA VAL A 109 -13.29 -1.53 15.98
C VAL A 109 -14.17 -0.32 16.26
N VAL A 110 -13.57 0.87 16.39
CA VAL A 110 -14.30 2.11 16.65
C VAL A 110 -15.29 2.41 15.53
N LEU A 111 -14.88 2.30 14.27
CA LEU A 111 -15.77 2.53 13.13
C LEU A 111 -16.88 1.48 13.02
N GLY A 112 -16.59 0.22 13.34
CA GLY A 112 -17.60 -0.83 13.40
C GLY A 112 -18.68 -0.54 14.46
N LEU A 113 -18.26 -0.12 15.67
CA LEU A 113 -19.18 0.26 16.74
C LEU A 113 -19.99 1.51 16.40
N ILE A 114 -19.35 2.54 15.83
CA ILE A 114 -20.03 3.74 15.34
C ILE A 114 -21.06 3.37 14.28
N GLY A 115 -20.69 2.48 13.36
CA GLY A 115 -21.57 1.99 12.32
C GLY A 115 -22.83 1.31 12.84
N GLU A 116 -22.65 0.37 13.77
CA GLU A 116 -23.75 -0.31 14.46
C GLU A 116 -24.64 0.71 15.21
N GLY A 117 -24.02 1.69 15.87
CA GLY A 117 -24.75 2.76 16.56
C GLY A 117 -25.59 3.62 15.62
N ILE A 118 -25.04 4.04 14.47
CA ILE A 118 -25.76 4.81 13.44
C ILE A 118 -26.93 4.00 12.90
N TYR A 119 -26.69 2.72 12.56
CA TYR A 119 -27.71 1.84 12.02
C TYR A 119 -28.87 1.62 12.99
N ARG A 120 -28.60 1.45 14.28
CA ARG A 120 -29.65 1.26 15.30
C ARG A 120 -30.39 2.54 15.66
N SER A 121 -29.72 3.70 15.58
CA SER A 121 -30.30 4.99 16.00
C SER A 121 -31.02 5.74 14.88
N THR A 122 -30.78 5.36 13.62
CA THR A 122 -31.30 6.08 12.45
C THR A 122 -32.14 5.15 11.59
N SER A 123 -33.21 5.65 10.97
CA SER A 123 -33.99 4.93 9.94
C SER A 123 -33.27 4.82 8.59
N MET A 124 -31.95 4.97 8.56
CA MET A 124 -31.14 4.91 7.34
C MET A 124 -30.96 3.47 6.87
N SER A 125 -30.86 3.27 5.55
CA SER A 125 -30.64 1.94 5.00
C SER A 125 -29.27 1.39 5.39
N TYR A 126 -29.22 0.08 5.64
CA TYR A 126 -27.99 -0.63 5.96
C TYR A 126 -26.90 -0.41 4.90
N GLU A 127 -27.26 -0.44 3.62
CA GLU A 127 -26.32 -0.23 2.51
C GLU A 127 -25.69 1.17 2.51
N TRP A 128 -26.44 2.19 2.92
CA TRP A 128 -25.90 3.54 3.02
C TRP A 128 -24.92 3.66 4.18
N VAL A 129 -25.28 3.12 5.35
CA VAL A 129 -24.39 3.09 6.53
C VAL A 129 -23.11 2.31 6.25
N LYS A 130 -23.24 1.13 5.62
CA LYS A 130 -22.11 0.29 5.20
C LYS A 130 -21.19 1.03 4.24
N SER A 131 -21.74 1.68 3.21
CA SER A 131 -20.97 2.46 2.24
C SER A 131 -20.26 3.63 2.90
N PHE A 132 -20.94 4.37 3.78
CA PHE A 132 -20.35 5.48 4.53
C PHE A 132 -19.17 5.03 5.40
N ILE A 133 -19.36 3.98 6.21
CA ILE A 133 -18.27 3.41 7.02
C ILE A 133 -17.13 2.97 6.12
N TRP A 134 -17.41 2.28 5.03
CA TRP A 134 -16.40 1.82 4.10
C TRP A 134 -15.56 2.98 3.54
N VAL A 135 -16.19 4.08 3.13
CA VAL A 135 -15.51 5.30 2.67
C VAL A 135 -14.58 5.85 3.75
N VAL A 136 -15.10 6.03 4.98
CA VAL A 136 -14.32 6.58 6.09
C VAL A 136 -13.15 5.67 6.45
N THR A 137 -13.39 4.36 6.53
CA THR A 137 -12.36 3.35 6.83
C THR A 137 -11.25 3.37 5.78
N THR A 138 -11.63 3.50 4.51
CA THR A 138 -10.70 3.58 3.38
C THR A 138 -9.76 4.79 3.49
N TYR A 139 -10.28 5.97 3.83
CA TYR A 139 -9.45 7.15 4.06
C TYR A 139 -8.49 6.97 5.24
N ILE A 140 -9.00 6.49 6.38
CA ILE A 140 -8.18 6.33 7.59
C ILE A 140 -7.05 5.33 7.33
N GLN A 141 -7.35 4.17 6.75
CA GLN A 141 -6.34 3.15 6.43
C GLN A 141 -5.34 3.66 5.39
N GLY A 142 -5.81 4.36 4.35
CA GLY A 142 -4.96 4.94 3.31
C GLY A 142 -3.97 5.97 3.87
N VAL A 143 -4.44 6.87 4.72
CA VAL A 143 -3.60 7.90 5.38
C VAL A 143 -2.61 7.26 6.34
N PHE A 144 -3.04 6.34 7.22
CA PHE A 144 -2.13 5.68 8.16
C PHE A 144 -1.04 4.89 7.45
N ARG A 145 -1.39 4.19 6.37
CA ARG A 145 -0.42 3.47 5.55
C ARG A 145 0.58 4.42 4.90
N PHE A 146 0.12 5.52 4.32
CA PHE A 146 1.01 6.52 3.73
C PHE A 146 1.99 7.09 4.77
N VAL A 147 1.48 7.51 5.94
CA VAL A 147 2.31 8.06 7.02
C VAL A 147 3.33 7.03 7.51
N PHE A 148 2.92 5.76 7.65
CA PHE A 148 3.83 4.69 8.05
C PHE A 148 4.96 4.45 7.04
N ILE A 149 4.64 4.40 5.74
CA ILE A 149 5.65 4.23 4.68
C ILE A 149 6.59 5.44 4.66
N TYR A 150 6.05 6.66 4.72
CA TYR A 150 6.85 7.88 4.75
C TYR A 150 7.79 7.92 5.97
N TYR A 151 7.28 7.57 7.16
CA TYR A 151 8.08 7.49 8.38
C TYR A 151 9.22 6.46 8.26
N CYS A 152 8.91 5.25 7.77
CA CYS A 152 9.91 4.22 7.50
C CYS A 152 11.00 4.72 6.56
N LEU A 153 10.63 5.50 5.54
CA LEU A 153 11.57 6.05 4.59
C LEU A 153 12.47 7.14 5.21
N THR A 154 11.89 8.04 6.02
CA THR A 154 12.70 9.03 6.75
C THR A 154 13.70 8.38 7.70
N LEU A 155 13.33 7.25 8.34
CA LEU A 155 14.27 6.47 9.15
C LEU A 155 15.40 5.83 8.34
N LEU A 156 15.11 5.40 7.11
CA LEU A 156 16.12 4.82 6.21
C LEU A 156 17.10 5.88 5.68
N LEU A 157 16.61 7.10 5.44
CA LEU A 157 17.42 8.24 5.01
C LEU A 157 18.09 8.98 6.19
N GLU A 158 17.83 8.54 7.42
CA GLU A 158 18.32 9.16 8.66
C GLU A 158 17.88 10.64 8.82
N GLU A 159 16.76 11.01 8.20
CA GLU A 159 16.21 12.36 8.26
C GLU A 159 15.19 12.52 9.42
N PRO A 160 15.09 13.72 10.02
CA PRO A 160 14.10 13.97 11.05
C PRO A 160 12.70 14.06 10.43
N PHE A 161 11.79 13.20 10.90
CA PHE A 161 10.39 13.29 10.53
C PHE A 161 9.78 14.63 10.98
N ASN A 162 9.20 15.39 10.06
CA ASN A 162 8.62 16.70 10.34
C ASN A 162 7.21 16.86 9.74
N TRP A 163 6.20 16.90 10.61
CA TRP A 163 4.79 17.16 10.25
C TRP A 163 4.57 18.51 9.56
N LYS A 164 5.43 19.50 9.82
CA LYS A 164 5.32 20.84 9.23
C LYS A 164 5.90 20.91 7.82
N ASN A 165 6.53 19.85 7.33
CA ASN A 165 7.12 19.83 5.99
C ASN A 165 6.03 20.08 4.92
N PRO A 166 6.13 21.16 4.12
CA PRO A 166 5.14 21.45 3.08
C PRO A 166 5.10 20.35 2.00
N SER A 167 6.21 19.63 1.78
CA SER A 167 6.27 18.48 0.88
C SER A 167 5.36 17.34 1.34
N LEU A 168 5.37 17.03 2.65
CA LEU A 168 4.51 16.02 3.27
C LEU A 168 3.03 16.39 3.13
N LYS A 169 2.69 17.66 3.39
CA LYS A 169 1.30 18.15 3.24
C LYS A 169 0.80 18.04 1.80
N LYS A 170 1.64 18.39 0.81
CA LYS A 170 1.32 18.22 -0.61
C LYS A 170 1.12 16.75 -0.98
N MET A 171 1.94 15.84 -0.46
CA MET A 171 1.77 14.41 -0.69
C MET A 171 0.49 13.87 -0.05
N LEU A 172 0.19 14.26 1.19
CA LEU A 172 -1.07 13.91 1.86
C LEU A 172 -2.28 14.39 1.07
N LEU A 173 -2.24 15.62 0.54
CA LEU A 173 -3.30 16.12 -0.34
C LEU A 173 -3.43 15.27 -1.61
N GLY A 174 -2.31 14.89 -2.23
CA GLY A 174 -2.30 13.99 -3.38
C GLY A 174 -2.90 12.61 -3.06
N VAL A 175 -2.58 12.04 -1.91
CA VAL A 175 -3.17 10.78 -1.42
C VAL A 175 -4.67 10.94 -1.21
N PHE A 176 -5.09 12.03 -0.57
CA PHE A 176 -6.51 12.31 -0.35
C PHE A 176 -7.28 12.41 -1.67
N LEU A 177 -6.78 13.19 -2.64
CA LEU A 177 -7.40 13.33 -3.96
C LEU A 177 -7.47 12.00 -4.71
N LEU A 178 -6.38 11.22 -4.68
CA LEU A 178 -6.32 9.92 -5.32
C LEU A 178 -7.34 8.95 -4.71
N LEU A 179 -7.44 8.89 -3.39
CA LEU A 179 -8.44 8.07 -2.69
C LEU A 179 -9.86 8.55 -3.00
N SER A 180 -10.11 9.85 -3.06
CA SER A 180 -11.43 10.40 -3.45
C SER A 180 -11.85 9.94 -4.85
N ILE A 181 -10.92 9.97 -5.81
CA ILE A 181 -11.19 9.51 -7.17
C ILE A 181 -11.47 8.00 -7.17
N SER A 182 -10.64 7.19 -6.50
CA SER A 182 -10.82 5.74 -6.45
C SER A 182 -12.09 5.30 -5.72
N ILE A 183 -12.46 6.02 -4.66
CA ILE A 183 -13.74 5.82 -3.95
C ILE A 183 -14.90 6.18 -4.87
N GLY A 184 -14.84 7.32 -5.55
CA GLY A 184 -15.86 7.73 -6.52
C GLY A 184 -16.06 6.69 -7.63
N ILE A 185 -14.97 6.16 -8.18
CA ILE A 185 -15.01 5.06 -9.17
C ILE A 185 -15.63 3.80 -8.54
N SER A 186 -15.28 3.45 -7.30
CA SER A 186 -15.82 2.25 -6.65
C SER A 186 -17.31 2.33 -6.38
N LEU A 187 -17.81 3.52 -6.04
CA LEU A 187 -19.24 3.75 -5.79
C LEU A 187 -20.06 3.79 -7.08
N THR A 188 -19.47 4.26 -8.19
CA THR A 188 -20.15 4.39 -9.50
C THR A 188 -20.03 3.14 -10.37
N PHE A 189 -18.88 2.45 -10.29
CA PHE A 189 -18.57 1.24 -11.05
C PHE A 189 -18.04 0.15 -10.10
N PRO A 190 -18.93 -0.56 -9.39
CA PRO A 190 -18.55 -1.55 -8.37
C PRO A 190 -17.62 -2.64 -8.90
N THR A 191 -17.74 -3.00 -10.18
CA THR A 191 -16.88 -3.99 -10.85
C THR A 191 -15.43 -3.53 -11.00
N MET A 192 -15.20 -2.22 -11.13
CA MET A 192 -13.87 -1.63 -11.28
C MET A 192 -13.33 -1.06 -9.96
N GLY A 193 -14.14 -1.00 -8.91
CA GLY A 193 -13.79 -0.37 -7.65
C GLY A 193 -12.56 -0.97 -6.99
N SER A 194 -12.52 -2.30 -6.87
CA SER A 194 -11.35 -3.01 -6.32
C SER A 194 -10.07 -2.76 -7.12
N LEU A 195 -10.17 -2.63 -8.44
CA LEU A 195 -9.03 -2.33 -9.31
C LEU A 195 -8.57 -0.88 -9.10
N ALA A 196 -9.50 0.08 -9.04
CA ALA A 196 -9.19 1.49 -8.80
C ALA A 196 -8.55 1.72 -7.43
N MET A 197 -9.02 1.01 -6.39
CA MET A 197 -8.43 1.03 -5.06
C MET A 197 -7.02 0.41 -5.07
N PHE A 198 -6.84 -0.70 -5.78
CA PHE A 198 -5.54 -1.34 -5.92
C PHE A 198 -4.51 -0.45 -6.65
N VAL A 199 -4.92 0.22 -7.73
CA VAL A 199 -4.06 1.16 -8.46
C VAL A 199 -3.70 2.36 -7.59
N ALA A 200 -4.64 2.90 -6.82
CA ALA A 200 -4.33 3.97 -5.88
C ALA A 200 -3.29 3.53 -4.85
N ASP A 201 -3.43 2.32 -4.31
CA ASP A 201 -2.48 1.76 -3.35
C ASP A 201 -1.08 1.61 -3.95
N LEU A 202 -0.98 1.14 -5.20
CA LEU A 202 0.28 1.11 -5.95
C LEU A 202 0.88 2.50 -6.13
N VAL A 203 0.07 3.51 -6.49
CA VAL A 203 0.56 4.87 -6.69
C VAL A 203 1.03 5.50 -5.38
N ILE A 204 0.34 5.27 -4.26
CA ILE A 204 0.77 5.73 -2.92
C ILE A 204 2.12 5.10 -2.56
N ALA A 205 2.19 3.79 -2.71
CA ALA A 205 3.37 2.98 -2.44
C ALA A 205 4.59 3.38 -3.28
N ILE A 206 4.41 3.49 -4.61
CA ILE A 206 5.47 3.86 -5.56
C ILE A 206 5.83 5.33 -5.44
N GLY A 207 4.84 6.21 -5.30
CA GLY A 207 5.03 7.66 -5.28
C GLY A 207 5.85 8.13 -4.07
N VAL A 208 5.66 7.50 -2.91
CA VAL A 208 6.48 7.78 -1.70
C VAL A 208 7.91 7.32 -1.91
N VAL A 209 8.12 6.10 -2.40
CA VAL A 209 9.46 5.53 -2.60
C VAL A 209 10.22 6.25 -3.71
N TYR A 210 9.59 6.55 -4.85
CA TYR A 210 10.24 7.18 -5.99
C TYR A 210 10.67 8.61 -5.68
N LYS A 211 9.79 9.40 -5.07
CA LYS A 211 10.06 10.82 -4.82
C LYS A 211 11.26 11.03 -3.90
N GLU A 212 11.41 10.20 -2.89
CA GLU A 212 12.43 10.39 -1.85
C GLU A 212 13.70 9.54 -2.10
N LEU A 213 13.63 8.42 -2.81
CA LEU A 213 14.80 7.55 -3.05
C LEU A 213 15.56 7.86 -4.36
N ILE A 214 14.95 8.58 -5.31
CA ILE A 214 15.53 8.89 -6.63
C ILE A 214 15.76 10.40 -6.81
N ARG A 215 15.09 11.26 -6.03
CA ARG A 215 15.27 12.71 -6.08
C ARG A 215 16.19 13.26 -4.97
N SER A 216 16.58 12.40 -4.01
CA SER A 216 17.75 12.59 -3.14
C SER A 216 19.00 12.05 -3.81
#